data_AF-W4V147-F1
#
_entry.id   AF-W4V147-F1
#
_cell.length_a   1.000
_cell.length_b   1.000
_cell.length_c   1.000
_cell.angle_alpha   90.00
_cell.angle_beta   90.00
_cell.angle_gamma   90.00
#
_symmetry.space_group_name_H-M   'P 1'
#
loop_
_entity.id
_entity.type
_entity.pdbx_description
1 polymer ?
#
loop_
_entity_poly.entity_id
_entity_poly.type
_entity_poly.pdbx_seq_one_letter_code
_entity_poly.pdbx_strand_id
1 'polypeptide(L)'
;MLITAIVGQNDKEKTANIINSILHNSRKRISIVDSKNLSGLDGKLVKSYLAELERNNTDILILKLDLSEISKEIYDYLRFDIIVFTDKADEINGEMEQNYMHLMKKAFSLLKEKGIAIVNADDNELNKFFKDIKHYIVTYGLISRPA
;
A
#
# COMPACT_ATOMS: atom_id res chain seq x y z
N MET A 1 11.57 7.59 -9.59
CA MET A 1 11.15 6.24 -9.15
C MET A 1 9.67 6.24 -8.80
N LEU A 2 8.92 5.19 -9.14
CA LEU A 2 7.53 4.98 -8.71
C LEU A 2 7.54 4.25 -7.35
N ILE A 3 6.77 4.75 -6.39
CA ILE A 3 6.73 4.19 -5.02
C ILE A 3 5.35 3.60 -4.76
N THR A 4 5.29 2.29 -4.59
CA THR A 4 4.07 1.53 -4.32
C THR A 4 4.11 0.97 -2.91
N ALA A 5 3.00 1.04 -2.18
CA ALA A 5 2.81 0.24 -0.97
C ALA A 5 1.86 -0.94 -1.25
N ILE A 6 2.15 -2.10 -0.67
CA ILE A 6 1.20 -3.19 -0.52
C ILE A 6 0.89 -3.27 0.97
N VAL A 7 -0.35 -2.91 1.32
CA VAL A 7 -0.81 -2.75 2.69
C VAL A 7 -1.79 -3.86 3.02
N GLY A 8 -1.52 -4.56 4.11
CA GLY A 8 -2.42 -5.57 4.66
C GLY A 8 -1.74 -6.39 5.75
N GLN A 9 -2.46 -7.30 6.37
CA GLN A 9 -1.93 -8.32 7.28
C GLN A 9 -1.37 -9.49 6.49
N ASN A 10 -2.16 -10.02 5.55
CA ASN A 10 -1.88 -11.25 4.81
C ASN A 10 -1.56 -10.98 3.33
N ASP A 11 -0.96 -11.96 2.65
CA ASP A 11 -0.76 -12.01 1.18
C ASP A 11 0.07 -10.90 0.50
N LYS A 12 0.65 -9.97 1.26
CA LYS A 12 1.57 -8.94 0.73
C LYS A 12 2.71 -9.52 -0.12
N GLU A 13 3.31 -10.61 0.36
CA GLU A 13 4.40 -11.31 -0.33
C GLU A 13 3.94 -11.89 -1.66
N LYS A 14 2.79 -12.59 -1.68
CA LYS A 14 2.22 -13.15 -2.91
C LYS A 14 1.89 -12.05 -3.91
N THR A 15 1.30 -10.96 -3.45
CA THR A 15 0.95 -9.80 -4.28
C THR A 15 2.21 -9.16 -4.89
N ALA A 16 3.26 -8.94 -4.08
CA ALA A 16 4.53 -8.42 -4.55
C ALA A 16 5.17 -9.33 -5.62
N ASN A 17 5.13 -10.65 -5.40
CA ASN A 17 5.67 -11.63 -6.34
C ASN A 17 4.89 -11.69 -7.65
N ILE A 18 3.56 -11.55 -7.61
CA ILE A 18 2.73 -11.46 -8.83
C ILE A 18 3.09 -10.18 -9.61
N ILE A 19 3.15 -9.03 -8.95
CA ILE A 19 3.53 -7.76 -9.59
C ILE A 19 4.93 -7.87 -10.21
N ASN A 20 5.89 -8.43 -9.47
CA ASN A 20 7.25 -8.64 -9.96
C ASN A 20 7.28 -9.58 -11.18
N SER A 21 6.48 -10.64 -11.16
CA SER A 21 6.38 -11.60 -12.28
C SER A 21 5.77 -10.95 -13.53
N ILE A 22 4.72 -10.14 -13.38
CA ILE A 22 4.11 -9.38 -14.49
C ILE A 22 5.12 -8.42 -15.11
N LEU A 23 5.90 -7.74 -14.26
CA LEU A 23 6.85 -6.73 -14.69
C LEU A 23 8.23 -7.29 -15.05
N HIS A 24 8.49 -8.58 -14.86
CA HIS A 24 9.78 -9.22 -15.13
C HIS A 24 10.33 -8.91 -16.53
N ASN A 25 9.45 -8.86 -17.54
CA ASN A 25 9.83 -8.58 -18.94
C ASN A 25 9.85 -7.09 -19.31
N SER A 26 9.47 -6.20 -18.40
CA SER A 26 9.29 -4.76 -18.67
C SER A 26 10.61 -3.96 -18.69
N ARG A 27 11.78 -4.60 -18.56
CA ARG A 27 13.10 -3.99 -18.34
C ARG A 27 13.17 -3.05 -17.13
N LYS A 28 12.14 -3.02 -16.28
CA LYS A 28 12.08 -2.20 -15.08
C LYS A 28 12.87 -2.82 -13.94
N ARG A 29 13.66 -2.00 -13.25
CA ARG A 29 14.38 -2.39 -12.03
C ARG A 29 13.46 -2.20 -10.83
N ILE A 30 13.13 -3.30 -10.17
CA ILE A 30 12.18 -3.34 -9.05
C ILE A 30 12.95 -3.64 -7.77
N SER A 31 12.72 -2.84 -6.73
CA SER A 31 13.15 -3.11 -5.35
C SER A 31 11.93 -3.45 -4.52
N ILE A 32 11.98 -4.57 -3.79
CA ILE A 32 10.89 -5.02 -2.90
C ILE A 32 11.44 -5.04 -1.48
N VAL A 33 10.74 -4.37 -0.55
CA VAL A 33 11.24 -4.13 0.81
C VAL A 33 10.11 -4.39 1.80
N ASP A 34 10.43 -5.05 2.91
CA ASP A 34 9.52 -5.12 4.06
C ASP A 34 9.66 -3.89 4.95
N SER A 35 8.54 -3.38 5.44
CA SER A 35 8.47 -2.25 6.38
C SER A 35 9.34 -2.45 7.63
N LYS A 36 9.49 -3.70 8.08
CA LYS A 36 10.36 -4.09 9.20
C LYS A 36 11.83 -3.75 8.95
N ASN A 37 12.28 -3.78 7.69
CA ASN A 37 13.65 -3.40 7.33
C ASN A 37 13.88 -1.88 7.36
N LEU A 38 12.80 -1.10 7.41
CA LEU A 38 12.85 0.35 7.61
C LEU A 38 12.58 0.74 9.06
N SER A 39 12.25 -0.23 9.93
CA SER A 39 11.98 0.02 11.34
C SER A 39 13.26 0.45 12.05
N GLY A 40 13.24 1.64 12.65
CA GLY A 40 14.42 2.25 13.30
C GLY A 40 15.17 3.27 12.45
N LEU A 41 14.79 3.47 11.18
CA LEU A 41 15.27 4.61 10.41
C LEU A 41 14.58 5.89 10.87
N ASP A 42 15.31 7.02 10.88
CA ASP A 42 14.70 8.33 11.02
C ASP A 42 14.32 8.90 9.64
N GLY A 43 13.65 10.05 9.61
CA GLY A 43 13.27 10.70 8.34
C GLY A 43 14.44 11.06 7.43
N LYS A 44 15.66 11.26 7.97
CA LYS A 44 16.86 11.52 7.17
C LYS A 44 17.35 10.23 6.51
N LEU A 45 17.35 9.13 7.24
CA LEU A 45 17.74 7.82 6.75
C LEU A 45 16.78 7.29 5.69
N VAL A 46 15.47 7.50 5.84
CA VAL A 46 14.48 7.15 4.80
C VAL A 46 14.77 7.92 3.50
N LYS A 47 15.04 9.23 3.59
CA LYS A 47 15.39 10.04 2.41
C LYS A 47 16.70 9.57 1.74
N SER A 48 17.72 9.26 2.54
CA SER A 48 18.98 8.72 2.03
C SER A 48 18.79 7.38 1.34
N TYR A 49 17.97 6.50 1.91
CA TYR A 49 17.61 5.21 1.32
C TYR A 49 16.93 5.38 -0.06
N LEU A 50 15.94 6.27 -0.15
CA LEU A 50 15.28 6.57 -1.44
C LEU A 50 16.27 7.12 -2.47
N ALA A 51 17.15 8.04 -2.06
CA ALA A 51 18.17 8.61 -2.95
C ALA A 51 19.16 7.54 -3.45
N GLU A 52 19.50 6.55 -2.62
CA GLU A 52 20.32 5.42 -3.03
C GLU A 52 19.62 4.52 -4.06
N LEU A 53 18.33 4.21 -3.85
CA LEU A 53 17.54 3.48 -4.84
C LEU A 53 17.50 4.20 -6.19
N GLU A 54 17.34 5.52 -6.19
CA GLU A 54 17.37 6.34 -7.40
C GLU A 54 18.74 6.34 -8.09
N ARG A 55 19.84 6.49 -7.34
CA ARG A 55 21.22 6.39 -7.87
C ARG A 55 21.50 5.02 -8.47
N ASN A 56 20.88 3.98 -7.93
CA ASN A 56 20.96 2.61 -8.44
C ASN A 56 19.99 2.35 -9.60
N ASN A 57 19.39 3.38 -10.22
CA ASN A 57 18.44 3.28 -11.33
C ASN A 57 17.23 2.37 -11.01
N THR A 58 16.75 2.36 -9.77
CA THR A 58 15.51 1.67 -9.41
C THR A 58 14.33 2.40 -10.03
N ASP A 59 13.56 1.71 -10.87
CA ASP A 59 12.36 2.27 -11.47
C ASP A 59 11.18 2.25 -10.50
N ILE A 60 11.04 1.15 -9.76
CA ILE A 60 9.86 0.87 -8.91
C ILE A 60 10.32 0.37 -7.54
N LEU A 61 9.85 1.03 -6.48
CA LEU A 61 9.94 0.55 -5.11
C LEU A 61 8.58 -0.03 -4.70
N ILE A 62 8.56 -1.27 -4.24
CA ILE A 62 7.40 -1.92 -3.64
C ILE A 62 7.68 -2.10 -2.15
N LEU A 63 6.96 -1.35 -1.31
CA LEU A 63 7.02 -1.47 0.13
C LEU A 63 5.88 -2.35 0.63
N LYS A 64 6.20 -3.52 1.20
CA LYS A 64 5.24 -4.34 1.93
C LYS A 64 5.07 -3.75 3.32
N LEU A 65 3.86 -3.31 3.65
CA LEU A 65 3.58 -2.55 4.87
C LEU A 65 2.48 -3.21 5.67
N ASP A 66 2.78 -3.54 6.92
CA ASP A 66 1.77 -3.91 7.90
C ASP A 66 0.93 -2.67 8.24
N LEU A 67 -0.40 -2.77 8.11
CA LEU A 67 -1.29 -1.61 8.31
C LEU A 67 -1.15 -1.01 9.73
N SER A 68 -0.87 -1.84 10.73
CA SER A 68 -0.62 -1.39 12.12
C SER A 68 0.63 -0.52 12.27
N GLU A 69 1.56 -0.57 11.32
CA GLU A 69 2.78 0.23 11.36
C GLU A 69 2.62 1.60 10.71
N ILE A 70 1.56 1.84 9.93
CA ILE A 70 1.43 3.01 9.05
C ILE A 70 1.41 4.36 9.81
N SER A 71 1.13 4.32 11.10
CA SER A 71 1.14 5.47 11.99
C SER A 71 2.54 5.87 12.47
N LYS A 72 3.59 5.08 12.19
CA LYS A 72 4.97 5.46 12.52
C LYS A 72 5.40 6.67 11.68
N GLU A 73 6.05 7.64 12.31
CA GLU A 73 6.47 8.92 11.70
C GLU A 73 7.32 8.74 10.44
N ILE A 74 8.07 7.64 10.34
CA ILE A 74 8.92 7.35 9.19
C ILE A 74 8.15 7.34 7.86
N TYR A 75 6.87 6.96 7.89
CA TYR A 75 6.03 6.88 6.70
C TYR A 75 5.53 8.26 6.26
N ASP A 76 5.57 9.28 7.12
CA ASP A 76 5.22 10.66 6.75
C ASP A 76 6.21 11.26 5.77
N TYR A 77 7.39 10.66 5.62
CA TYR A 77 8.40 11.03 4.62
C TYR A 77 8.21 10.31 3.27
N LEU A 78 7.25 9.39 3.18
CA LEU A 78 6.91 8.66 1.96
C LEU A 78 5.62 9.21 1.35
N ARG A 79 5.59 9.28 0.01
CA ARG A 79 4.38 9.59 -0.75
C ARG A 79 4.21 8.54 -1.83
N PHE A 80 3.16 7.74 -1.70
CA PHE A 80 2.91 6.61 -2.58
C PHE A 80 2.21 7.06 -3.86
N ASP A 81 2.71 6.57 -4.99
CA ASP A 81 2.02 6.66 -6.28
C ASP A 81 0.84 5.69 -6.32
N ILE A 82 1.03 4.50 -5.73
CA ILE A 82 0.02 3.44 -5.68
C ILE A 82 0.00 2.83 -4.27
N ILE A 83 -1.18 2.58 -3.72
CA ILE A 83 -1.35 1.71 -2.55
C ILE A 83 -2.28 0.57 -2.93
N VAL A 84 -1.85 -0.67 -2.69
CA VAL A 84 -2.65 -1.88 -2.87
C VAL A 84 -3.07 -2.39 -1.50
N PHE A 85 -4.37 -2.45 -1.24
CA PHE A 85 -4.91 -3.02 -0.01
C PHE A 85 -5.28 -4.49 -0.25
N THR A 86 -4.71 -5.40 0.55
CA THR A 86 -4.89 -6.85 0.36
C THR A 86 -5.85 -7.49 1.38
N ASP A 87 -6.12 -6.83 2.50
CA ASP A 87 -7.03 -7.33 3.53
C ASP A 87 -8.50 -7.30 3.06
N LYS A 88 -9.32 -8.19 3.64
CA LYS A 88 -10.78 -8.17 3.52
C LYS A 88 -11.38 -7.60 4.80
N ALA A 89 -12.30 -6.64 4.75
CA ALA A 89 -12.93 -6.14 5.98
C ALA A 89 -13.76 -7.19 6.72
N ASP A 90 -14.19 -8.27 6.05
CA ASP A 90 -14.89 -9.38 6.69
C ASP A 90 -14.07 -10.03 7.83
N GLU A 91 -12.75 -9.84 7.82
CA GLU A 91 -11.81 -10.33 8.83
C GLU A 91 -11.72 -9.39 10.05
N ILE A 92 -12.48 -8.28 10.06
CA ILE A 92 -12.35 -7.16 11.00
C ILE A 92 -13.65 -7.01 11.79
N ASN A 93 -13.58 -7.15 13.13
CA ASN A 93 -14.75 -7.12 14.01
C ASN A 93 -14.79 -5.86 14.91
N GLY A 94 -15.98 -5.27 15.09
CA GLY A 94 -16.28 -4.29 16.15
C GLY A 94 -15.24 -3.19 16.39
N GLU A 95 -14.55 -3.20 17.53
CA GLU A 95 -13.51 -2.21 17.86
C GLU A 95 -12.31 -2.22 16.88
N MET A 96 -12.02 -3.37 16.25
CA MET A 96 -11.02 -3.43 15.18
C MET A 96 -11.44 -2.63 13.96
N GLU A 97 -12.74 -2.45 13.70
CA GLU A 97 -13.26 -1.74 12.54
C GLU A 97 -12.93 -0.24 12.62
N GLN A 98 -13.15 0.40 13.77
CA GLN A 98 -12.82 1.83 13.93
C GLN A 98 -11.31 2.09 13.82
N ASN A 99 -10.51 1.24 14.45
CA ASN A 99 -9.05 1.34 14.35
C ASN A 99 -8.57 1.08 12.92
N TYR A 100 -9.12 0.07 12.26
CA TYR A 100 -8.83 -0.23 10.85
C TYR A 100 -9.19 0.95 9.95
N MET A 101 -10.38 1.53 10.09
CA MET A 101 -10.79 2.72 9.35
C MET A 101 -9.85 3.90 9.60
N HIS A 102 -9.39 4.10 10.83
CA HIS A 102 -8.42 5.14 11.16
C HIS A 102 -7.07 4.92 10.44
N LEU A 103 -6.53 3.70 10.51
CA LEU A 103 -5.29 3.33 9.86
C LEU A 103 -5.41 3.40 8.33
N MET A 104 -6.55 3.00 7.77
CA MET A 104 -6.87 3.16 6.36
C MET A 104 -6.86 4.64 5.96
N LYS A 105 -7.53 5.54 6.71
CA LYS A 105 -7.46 6.99 6.44
C LYS A 105 -6.02 7.50 6.47
N LYS A 106 -5.21 7.03 7.41
CA LYS A 106 -3.78 7.34 7.48
C LYS A 106 -3.04 6.82 6.25
N ALA A 107 -3.32 5.60 5.78
CA ALA A 107 -2.75 5.06 4.55
C ALA A 107 -3.08 5.93 3.34
N PHE A 108 -4.35 6.31 3.19
CA PHE A 108 -4.81 7.16 2.10
C PHE A 108 -4.22 8.57 2.14
N SER A 109 -3.87 9.11 3.32
CA SER A 109 -3.19 10.41 3.40
C SER A 109 -1.72 10.36 2.96
N LEU A 110 -1.14 9.16 2.86
CA LEU A 110 0.20 8.94 2.31
C LEU A 110 0.20 8.76 0.78
N LEU A 111 -0.96 8.64 0.13
CA LEU A 111 -1.06 8.72 -1.33
C LEU A 111 -0.73 10.14 -1.80
N LYS A 112 -0.13 10.23 -3.00
CA LYS A 112 -0.05 11.49 -3.73
C LYS A 112 -1.45 11.93 -4.15
N GLU A 113 -1.61 13.23 -4.42
CA GLU A 113 -2.90 13.82 -4.85
C GLU A 113 -3.53 13.10 -6.05
N LYS A 114 -2.71 12.61 -7.00
CA LYS A 114 -3.13 11.82 -8.17
C LYS A 114 -2.80 10.32 -8.03
N GLY A 115 -2.52 9.88 -6.82
CA GLY A 115 -2.21 8.49 -6.51
C GLY A 115 -3.42 7.58 -6.66
N ILE A 116 -3.15 6.29 -6.83
CA ILE A 116 -4.17 5.27 -7.07
C ILE A 116 -4.21 4.32 -5.89
N ALA A 117 -5.39 4.15 -5.30
CA ALA A 117 -5.66 3.05 -4.38
C ALA A 117 -6.24 1.87 -5.16
N ILE A 118 -5.70 0.68 -4.94
CA ILE A 118 -6.24 -0.58 -5.46
C ILE A 118 -6.81 -1.35 -4.27
N VAL A 119 -8.08 -1.69 -4.32
CA VAL A 119 -8.84 -2.23 -3.17
C VAL A 119 -9.70 -3.40 -3.61
N ASN A 120 -9.89 -4.38 -2.73
CA ASN A 120 -10.81 -5.48 -2.99
C ASN A 120 -12.27 -5.04 -2.76
N ALA A 121 -13.13 -5.09 -3.77
CA ALA A 121 -14.56 -4.73 -3.69
C ALA A 121 -15.47 -5.84 -3.13
N ASP A 122 -14.96 -7.05 -2.90
CA ASP A 122 -15.72 -8.10 -2.20
C ASP A 122 -15.99 -7.69 -0.72
N ASP A 123 -15.28 -6.67 -0.25
CA ASP A 123 -15.40 -6.03 1.06
C ASP A 123 -16.59 -5.05 1.11
N ASN A 124 -17.61 -5.41 1.91
CA ASN A 124 -18.87 -4.68 1.97
C ASN A 124 -18.81 -3.35 2.73
N GLU A 125 -17.77 -3.13 3.54
CA GLU A 125 -17.66 -1.94 4.41
C GLU A 125 -16.91 -0.78 3.72
N LEU A 126 -16.18 -1.07 2.64
CA LEU A 126 -15.43 -0.07 1.88
C LEU A 126 -16.31 1.01 1.22
N ASN A 127 -17.57 0.70 0.88
CA ASN A 127 -18.48 1.67 0.27
C ASN A 127 -18.80 2.87 1.18
N LYS A 128 -18.87 2.67 2.49
CA LYS A 128 -19.04 3.77 3.46
C LYS A 128 -17.76 4.60 3.58
N PHE A 129 -16.61 3.96 3.46
CA PHE A 129 -15.29 4.57 3.60
C PHE A 129 -14.91 5.47 2.42
N PHE A 130 -15.23 5.08 1.19
CA PHE A 130 -14.83 5.84 -0.01
C PHE A 130 -15.61 7.12 -0.27
N LYS A 131 -16.74 7.34 0.42
CA LYS A 131 -17.61 8.49 0.15
C LYS A 131 -16.91 9.85 0.25
N ASP A 132 -15.89 9.94 1.10
CA ASP A 132 -15.14 11.18 1.37
C ASP A 132 -13.72 11.18 0.75
N ILE A 133 -13.34 10.13 0.02
CA ILE A 133 -11.99 9.99 -0.55
C ILE A 133 -11.92 10.62 -1.94
N LYS A 134 -10.97 11.55 -2.11
CA LYS A 134 -10.74 12.29 -3.37
C LYS A 134 -9.71 11.64 -4.30
N HIS A 135 -9.16 10.48 -3.92
CA HIS A 135 -8.16 9.76 -4.72
C HIS A 135 -8.82 8.84 -5.75
N TYR A 136 -8.06 8.47 -6.79
CA TYR A 136 -8.50 7.45 -7.73
C TYR A 136 -8.51 6.09 -7.05
N ILE A 137 -9.64 5.40 -7.10
CA ILE A 137 -9.81 4.07 -6.52
C ILE A 137 -10.12 3.08 -7.64
N VAL A 138 -9.32 2.03 -7.73
CA VAL A 138 -9.54 0.88 -8.60
C VAL A 138 -9.95 -0.29 -7.72
N THR A 139 -11.15 -0.78 -7.93
CA THR A 139 -11.67 -1.94 -7.21
C THR A 139 -11.45 -3.21 -8.01
N TYR A 140 -11.11 -4.32 -7.36
CA TYR A 140 -11.15 -5.67 -7.94
C TYR A 140 -12.04 -6.58 -7.09
N GLY A 141 -12.78 -7.51 -7.69
CA GLY A 141 -13.57 -8.50 -6.97
C GLY A 141 -13.46 -9.83 -7.68
N LEU A 142 -13.28 -10.92 -6.91
CA LEU A 142 -13.18 -12.27 -7.45
C LEU A 142 -14.46 -13.07 -7.18
N ILE A 143 -15.32 -12.60 -6.27
CA ILE A 143 -16.60 -13.22 -5.96
C ILE A 143 -17.71 -12.44 -6.66
N SER A 144 -18.16 -12.95 -7.81
CA SER A 144 -19.40 -12.46 -8.42
C SER A 144 -20.57 -12.82 -7.51
N ARG A 145 -21.19 -11.84 -6.84
CA ARG A 145 -22.56 -12.03 -6.34
C ARG A 145 -23.47 -12.21 -7.56
N PRO A 146 -24.26 -13.29 -7.66
CA PRO A 146 -25.29 -13.34 -8.68
C PRO A 146 -26.24 -12.16 -8.49
N ALA A 147 -26.55 -11.50 -9.60
CA ALA A 147 -27.47 -10.36 -9.66
C ALA A 147 -28.90 -10.75 -9.24
#